data_AF-X0TJE4-F1
#
_entry.id   AF-X0TJE4-F1
#
_cell.length_a   1.000
_cell.length_b   1.000
_cell.length_c   1.000
_cell.angle_alpha   90.00
_cell.angle_beta   90.00
_cell.angle_gamma   90.00
#
_symmetry.space_group_name_H-M   'P 1'
#
loop_
_entity.id
_entity.type
_entity.pdbx_description
1 polymer ?
#
loop_
_entity_poly.entity_id
_entity_poly.type
_entity_poly.pdbx_seq_one_letter_code
_entity_poly.pdbx_strand_id
1 'polypeptide(L)'
;MTCLHFIKVYGREHLPKKGPFILASNHVSLGDPPVIGVTCHTMPLHFMAKQELFESKQWGWWFKLTNCISISQDGKDFKAIKEV
;
A
#
# COMPACT_ATOMS: atom_id res chain seq x y z
N MET A 1 -18.17 1.43 6.13
CA MET A 1 -16.94 0.78 6.65
C MET A 1 -16.52 1.55 7.89
N THR A 2 -16.72 1.00 9.07
CA THR A 2 -16.50 1.71 10.35
C THR A 2 -15.04 1.55 10.73
N CYS A 3 -14.24 2.62 10.64
CA CYS A 3 -12.89 2.62 11.17
C CYS A 3 -12.96 2.57 12.71
N LEU A 4 -12.20 1.65 13.33
CA LEU A 4 -12.07 1.51 14.79
C LEU A 4 -11.42 2.73 15.48
N HIS A 5 -11.00 3.73 14.70
CA HIS A 5 -10.39 4.97 15.15
C HIS A 5 -11.04 6.16 14.45
N PHE A 6 -11.17 7.29 15.15
CA PHE A 6 -11.58 8.56 14.57
C PHE A 6 -10.44 9.12 13.72
N ILE A 7 -10.46 8.86 12.42
CA ILE A 7 -9.45 9.34 11.48
C ILE A 7 -9.88 10.72 10.97
N LYS A 8 -8.98 11.70 11.09
CA LYS A 8 -9.09 13.00 10.41
C LYS A 8 -8.07 13.06 9.29
N VAL A 9 -8.52 13.41 8.09
CA VAL A 9 -7.68 13.56 6.89
C VAL A 9 -7.66 15.02 6.49
N TYR A 10 -6.48 15.57 6.26
CA TYR A 10 -6.26 16.95 5.81
C TYR A 10 -5.54 16.92 4.46
N GLY A 11 -5.79 17.92 3.60
CA GLY A 11 -5.08 18.03 2.32
C GLY A 11 -5.47 17.00 1.28
N ARG A 12 -6.66 16.39 1.39
CA ARG A 12 -7.15 15.35 0.46
C ARG A 12 -7.26 15.88 -0.98
N GLU A 13 -7.55 17.16 -1.12
CA GLU A 13 -7.62 17.90 -2.38
C GLU A 13 -6.30 17.94 -3.15
N HIS A 14 -5.17 17.69 -2.49
CA HIS A 14 -3.86 17.60 -3.14
C HIS A 14 -3.65 16.26 -3.87
N LEU A 15 -4.52 15.26 -3.66
CA LEU A 15 -4.43 14.00 -4.39
C LEU A 15 -4.68 14.24 -5.89
N PRO A 16 -3.81 13.73 -6.78
CA PRO A 16 -4.02 13.82 -8.22
C PRO A 16 -5.36 13.21 -8.61
N LYS A 17 -6.16 13.93 -9.41
CA LYS A 17 -7.48 13.44 -9.88
C LYS A 17 -7.37 12.48 -11.07
N LYS A 18 -6.21 12.48 -11.75
CA LYS A 18 -5.93 11.71 -12.97
C LYS A 18 -4.43 11.44 -13.06
N GLY A 19 -4.09 10.33 -13.72
CA GLY A 19 -2.70 9.93 -13.97
C GLY A 19 -2.05 9.17 -12.81
N PRO A 20 -0.94 8.47 -13.07
CA PRO A 20 -0.19 7.76 -12.05
C PRO A 20 0.56 8.73 -11.13
N PHE A 21 0.74 8.34 -9.88
CA PHE A 21 1.52 9.09 -8.89
C PHE A 21 2.10 8.12 -7.87
N ILE A 22 3.14 8.56 -7.16
CA ILE A 22 3.72 7.82 -6.05
C ILE A 22 3.27 8.49 -4.76
N LEU A 23 2.64 7.72 -3.88
CA LEU A 23 2.29 8.15 -2.53
C LEU A 23 3.35 7.63 -1.57
N ALA A 24 4.13 8.54 -0.98
CA ALA A 24 5.12 8.22 0.04
C ALA A 24 4.63 8.78 1.39
N SER A 25 4.60 7.91 2.40
CA SER A 25 4.26 8.28 3.78
C SER A 25 5.39 7.91 4.72
N ASN A 26 5.49 8.63 5.84
CA ASN A 26 6.31 8.18 6.95
C ASN A 26 5.73 6.87 7.50
N HIS A 27 6.59 5.86 7.74
CA HIS A 27 6.16 4.56 8.24
C HIS A 27 6.27 4.52 9.78
N VAL A 28 5.21 4.95 10.46
CA VAL A 28 5.14 5.04 11.92
C VAL A 28 4.67 3.71 12.53
N SER A 29 3.86 2.93 11.79
CA SER A 29 3.29 1.70 12.31
C SER A 29 2.97 0.67 11.22
N LEU A 30 2.83 -0.60 11.60
CA LEU A 30 2.34 -1.66 10.69
C LEU A 30 0.91 -1.40 10.18
N GLY A 31 0.15 -0.51 10.84
CA GLY A 31 -1.21 -0.12 10.45
C GLY A 31 -1.28 0.95 9.36
N ASP A 32 -0.15 1.52 8.95
CA ASP A 32 -0.14 2.61 7.97
C ASP A 32 -0.74 2.20 6.62
N PRO A 33 -0.43 1.02 6.03
CA PRO A 33 -1.02 0.64 4.74
C PRO A 33 -2.55 0.52 4.78
N PRO A 34 -3.17 -0.14 5.79
CA PRO A 34 -4.63 -0.11 5.96
C PRO A 34 -5.20 1.31 6.11
N VAL A 35 -4.59 2.15 6.94
CA VAL A 35 -5.09 3.53 7.17
C VAL A 35 -5.02 4.34 5.88
N ILE A 36 -3.91 4.27 5.15
CA ILE A 36 -3.74 4.95 3.86
C ILE A 36 -4.73 4.41 2.84
N GLY A 37 -4.90 3.09 2.73
CA GLY A 37 -5.84 2.46 1.81
C GLY A 37 -7.29 2.92 2.04
N VAL A 38 -7.72 3.01 3.29
CA VAL A 38 -9.08 3.46 3.64
C VAL A 38 -9.24 4.97 3.43
N THR A 39 -8.23 5.76 3.77
CA THR A 39 -8.30 7.23 3.64
C THR A 39 -8.19 7.68 2.18
N CYS A 40 -7.41 6.99 1.36
CA CYS A 40 -7.19 7.29 -0.06
C CYS A 40 -8.03 6.42 -1.01
N HIS A 41 -9.23 6.03 -0.59
CA HIS A 41 -10.13 5.11 -1.32
C HIS A 41 -10.66 5.61 -2.68
N THR A 42 -10.33 6.84 -3.11
CA THR A 42 -10.83 7.39 -4.38
C THR A 42 -10.14 6.79 -5.60
N MET A 43 -8.99 6.13 -5.43
CA MET A 43 -8.20 5.56 -6.52
C MET A 43 -7.63 4.19 -6.09
N PRO A 44 -7.40 3.25 -7.03
CA PRO A 44 -6.72 2.00 -6.71
C PRO A 44 -5.28 2.31 -6.26
N LEU A 45 -4.92 1.86 -5.05
CA LEU A 45 -3.57 1.95 -4.53
C LEU A 45 -2.87 0.59 -4.64
N HIS A 46 -1.61 0.64 -5.02
CA HIS A 46 -0.70 -0.50 -5.00
C HIS A 46 0.38 -0.22 -3.94
N PHE A 47 0.55 -1.15 -3.00
CA PHE A 47 1.53 -1.02 -1.92
C PHE A 47 2.74 -1.90 -2.22
N MET A 48 3.94 -1.48 -1.83
CA MET A 48 5.12 -2.34 -1.89
C MET A 48 5.27 -3.05 -0.56
N ALA A 49 5.40 -4.38 -0.60
CA ALA A 49 5.60 -5.20 0.58
C ALA A 49 6.75 -6.18 0.36
N LYS A 50 7.49 -6.45 1.43
CA LYS A 50 8.66 -7.34 1.41
C LYS A 50 8.24 -8.76 0.99
N GLN A 51 8.99 -9.41 0.08
CA GLN A 51 8.64 -10.73 -0.48
C GLN A 51 8.35 -11.79 0.60
N GLU A 52 9.11 -11.79 1.68
CA GLU A 52 8.95 -12.75 2.78
C GLU A 52 7.56 -12.69 3.44
N LEU A 53 6.86 -11.55 3.33
CA LEU A 53 5.48 -11.43 3.82
C LEU A 53 4.50 -12.26 3.00
N PHE A 54 4.74 -12.45 1.70
CA PHE A 54 3.92 -13.26 0.81
C PHE A 54 4.13 -14.77 1.02
N GLU A 55 5.27 -15.15 1.58
CA GLU A 55 5.63 -16.54 1.89
C GLU A 55 5.27 -16.95 3.32
N SER A 56 4.89 -15.97 4.16
CA SER A 56 4.46 -16.23 5.53
C SER A 56 3.25 -17.18 5.58
N LYS A 57 3.36 -18.27 6.36
CA LYS A 57 2.29 -19.26 6.52
C LYS A 57 1.00 -18.69 7.11
N GLN A 58 1.10 -17.59 7.87
CA GLN A 58 -0.03 -17.00 8.59
C GLN A 58 -0.74 -15.92 7.75
N TRP A 59 0.04 -15.07 7.05
CA TRP A 59 -0.47 -13.86 6.41
C TRP A 59 -0.17 -13.77 4.91
N GLY A 60 0.61 -14.69 4.35
CA GLY A 60 1.00 -14.62 2.94
C GLY A 60 -0.16 -14.67 1.95
N TRP A 61 -1.23 -15.38 2.31
CA TRP A 61 -2.47 -15.38 1.52
C TRP A 61 -3.15 -14.00 1.48
N TRP A 62 -3.08 -13.25 2.58
CA TRP A 62 -3.64 -11.90 2.69
C TRP A 62 -2.91 -10.95 1.75
N PHE A 63 -1.58 -10.95 1.76
CA PHE A 63 -0.77 -10.11 0.87
C PHE A 63 -1.00 -10.42 -0.61
N LYS A 64 -1.20 -11.71 -0.96
CA LYS A 64 -1.52 -12.15 -2.34
C LYS A 64 -2.91 -11.72 -2.82
N LEU A 65 -3.87 -11.50 -1.91
CA LEU A 65 -5.22 -11.04 -2.25
C LEU A 65 -5.32 -9.52 -2.33
N THR A 66 -4.40 -8.80 -1.70
CA THR A 66 -4.33 -7.34 -1.77
C THR A 66 -3.54 -6.87 -2.99
N ASN A 67 -3.69 -5.60 -3.37
CA ASN A 67 -2.86 -4.93 -4.39
C ASN A 67 -1.41 -4.67 -3.92
N CYS A 68 -0.81 -5.60 -3.18
CA CYS A 68 0.58 -5.50 -2.76
C CYS A 68 1.51 -6.08 -3.83
N ILE A 69 2.54 -5.33 -4.17
CA ILE A 69 3.63 -5.73 -5.06
C ILE A 69 4.76 -6.24 -4.18
N SER A 70 5.21 -7.47 -4.41
CA SER A 70 6.32 -8.06 -3.69
C SER A 70 7.65 -7.48 -4.15
N ILE A 71 8.50 -7.06 -3.22
CA ILE A 71 9.86 -6.58 -3.52
C ILE A 71 10.91 -7.40 -2.76
N SER A 72 11.96 -7.84 -3.47
CA SER A 72 13.14 -8.45 -2.87
C SER A 72 14.16 -7.38 -2.45
N GLN A 73 14.92 -7.62 -1.37
CA GLN A 73 15.94 -6.67 -0.89
C GLN A 73 17.16 -6.56 -1.82
N ASP A 74 17.32 -7.49 -2.76
CA ASP A 74 18.54 -7.64 -3.56
C ASP A 74 18.66 -6.60 -4.69
N GLY A 75 17.73 -5.65 -4.78
CA GLY A 75 17.85 -4.45 -5.62
C GLY A 75 17.82 -4.70 -7.14
N LYS A 76 17.55 -5.93 -7.58
CA LYS A 76 17.48 -6.31 -9.00
C LYS A 76 16.06 -6.34 -9.58
N ASP A 77 15.05 -5.96 -8.80
CA ASP A 77 13.65 -6.04 -9.21
C ASP A 77 13.12 -4.74 -9.83
N PHE A 78 13.64 -4.38 -11.01
CA PHE A 78 12.93 -3.50 -11.95
C PHE A 78 11.61 -4.13 -12.45
N LYS A 79 11.41 -5.43 -12.18
CA LYS A 79 10.19 -6.19 -12.49
C LYS A 79 8.98 -5.66 -11.73
N ALA A 80 9.15 -5.25 -10.47
CA ALA A 80 8.08 -4.74 -9.61
C ALA A 80 7.44 -3.45 -10.14
N ILE A 81 8.22 -2.61 -10.85
CA ILE A 81 7.72 -1.37 -11.48
C ILE A 81 6.95 -1.67 -12.78
N LYS A 82 7.13 -2.86 -13.36
CA LYS A 82 6.52 -3.24 -14.64
C LYS A 82 5.14 -3.89 -14.49
N GLU A 83 4.74 -4.24 -13.27
CA GLU A 83 3.48 -4.90 -12.95
C GLU A 83 2.33 -3.91 -12.62
N VAL A 84 2.63 -2.60 -12.59
CA VAL A 84 1.69 -1.52 -12.25
C VAL A 84 1.28 -0.72 -13.47
#